data_AF-A0A2S7XP81-F1
#
_entry.id   AF-A0A2S7XP81-F1
#
_cell.length_a   1.000
_cell.length_b   1.000
_cell.length_c   1.000
_cell.angle_alpha   90.00
_cell.angle_beta   90.00
_cell.angle_gamma   90.00
#
_symmetry.space_group_name_H-M   'P 1'
#
loop_
_entity.id
_entity.type
_entity.pdbx_description
1 polymer ?
#
loop_
_entity_poly.entity_id
_entity_poly.type
_entity_poly.pdbx_seq_one_letter_code
_entity_poly.pdbx_strand_id
1 'polypeptide(L)'
;MNCIECQRCCKWGHAVLSDDDIESISNHLHLSTASFIDQYVDTDIKLAHGVIAIRSDLNSSGCVFLTNDGCSIYEVRPTKCATFPRTEHLDAELSTICHIARDMELENLATRVRNCIKTSAFRFRGDVGYGIDYKLNKYFFLDEIGSLAVNDIICKGFVDIANIASTYGVKESIVSEDIALFLRQFIDNNSPNDPIRECHNDESFFSYFTEKKIPLSATIEVTEACNEDCIHCYRPSPKREAWSIDLFTRTCVELSQLGCLQIDFTGGEPFLKKGFIDYLKIADSHGFIVSILTNATLIDDDAIQVLKNIKVRTIYVSLYSDTADVHDAITRLPGSFDNTLSTLKKLAKNNIPVFINAPIMAANKDSTAGIKKLADEIGLDVKFAYKITPSYNKLIQTKNINVFSKQELMKNISDPTVALYSELIELKKAGQTITKDRVRSCDAGFRSITISPEGDIIPCTALRLGCGNITEDNLSTLWAENMNMLYWREKGSLVKDECKSCSSYDFCEPCPAGYFAEHNSLDGIDETTCGFGKIFNSCVTCS
;
A
#
# COMPACT_ATOMS: atom_id res chain seq x y z
N MET A 1 20.96 -34.23 38.13
CA MET A 1 21.13 -32.97 37.35
C MET A 1 20.93 -31.81 38.32
N ASN A 2 21.91 -30.93 38.45
CA ASN A 2 21.74 -29.68 39.20
C ASN A 2 20.90 -28.71 38.35
N CYS A 3 19.86 -28.10 38.92
CA CYS A 3 18.98 -27.20 38.16
C CYS A 3 19.68 -25.90 37.72
N ILE A 4 20.77 -25.52 38.39
CA ILE A 4 21.66 -24.40 37.99
C ILE A 4 22.33 -24.69 36.64
N GLU A 5 22.59 -25.96 36.32
CA GLU A 5 23.26 -26.36 35.07
C GLU A 5 22.28 -26.44 33.88
N CYS A 6 21.02 -26.84 34.10
CA CYS A 6 20.07 -27.04 32.99
C CYS A 6 19.21 -25.80 32.68
N GLN A 7 18.80 -25.06 33.71
CA GLN A 7 18.01 -23.81 33.66
C GLN A 7 16.69 -23.85 32.85
N ARG A 8 16.27 -25.00 32.31
CA ARG A 8 15.15 -25.08 31.36
C ARG A 8 13.82 -24.58 31.95
N CYS A 9 13.46 -25.02 33.17
CA CYS A 9 12.19 -24.61 33.78
C CYS A 9 12.13 -23.11 34.11
N CYS A 10 13.28 -22.47 34.33
CA CYS A 10 13.35 -21.03 34.60
C CYS A 10 13.21 -20.19 33.33
N LYS A 11 13.45 -20.78 32.14
CA LYS A 11 13.37 -20.10 30.84
C LYS A 11 11.97 -20.14 30.21
N TRP A 12 11.10 -21.05 30.68
CA TRP A 12 9.85 -21.39 29.98
C TRP A 12 8.60 -21.39 30.88
N GLY A 13 8.69 -20.93 32.13
CA GLY A 13 7.54 -20.99 33.02
C GLY A 13 7.54 -20.03 34.20
N HIS A 14 6.32 -19.74 34.67
CA HIS A 14 6.08 -18.95 35.85
C HIS A 14 6.18 -19.80 37.11
N ALA A 15 6.89 -19.29 38.12
CA ALA A 15 6.95 -19.92 39.42
C ALA A 15 5.77 -19.44 40.28
N VAL A 16 4.86 -20.36 40.60
CA VAL A 16 3.75 -20.10 41.52
C VAL A 16 4.26 -19.93 42.93
N LEU A 17 3.70 -18.95 43.64
CA LEU A 17 4.03 -18.61 45.01
C LEU A 17 2.89 -18.97 45.95
N SER A 18 3.23 -19.64 47.05
CA SER A 18 2.41 -19.65 48.26
C SER A 18 2.65 -18.40 49.10
N ASP A 19 1.80 -18.14 50.11
CA ASP A 19 2.01 -17.03 51.05
C ASP A 19 3.36 -17.16 51.79
N ASP A 20 3.77 -18.38 52.13
CA ASP A 20 5.06 -18.68 52.75
C ASP A 20 6.24 -18.36 51.81
N ASP A 21 6.10 -18.65 50.51
CA ASP A 21 7.13 -18.32 49.53
C ASP A 21 7.28 -16.78 49.40
N ILE A 22 6.17 -16.03 49.42
CA ILE A 22 6.17 -14.57 49.37
C ILE A 22 6.90 -13.98 50.59
N GLU A 23 6.57 -14.46 51.78
CA GLU A 23 7.21 -14.00 53.02
C GLU A 23 8.71 -14.34 53.03
N SER A 24 9.08 -15.58 52.66
CA SER A 24 10.47 -16.02 52.62
C SER A 24 11.33 -15.22 51.64
N ILE A 25 10.84 -15.04 50.40
CA ILE A 25 11.59 -14.34 49.34
C ILE A 25 11.65 -12.83 49.63
N SER A 26 10.55 -12.22 50.06
CA SER A 26 10.56 -10.78 50.39
C SER A 26 11.52 -10.46 51.53
N ASN A 27 11.58 -11.30 52.57
CA ASN A 27 12.54 -11.17 53.66
C ASN A 27 13.99 -11.31 53.19
N HIS A 28 14.26 -12.26 52.30
CA HIS A 28 15.59 -12.46 51.70
C HIS A 28 16.04 -11.25 50.86
N LEU A 29 15.10 -10.62 50.14
CA LEU A 29 15.36 -9.42 49.33
C LEU A 29 15.33 -8.12 50.14
N HIS A 30 15.06 -8.19 51.44
CA HIS A 30 14.88 -7.03 52.33
C HIS A 30 13.77 -6.07 51.88
N LEU A 31 12.67 -6.63 51.36
CA LEU A 31 11.48 -5.91 50.92
C LEU A 31 10.28 -6.22 51.81
N SER A 32 9.32 -5.29 51.87
CA SER A 32 7.99 -5.63 52.39
C SER A 32 7.26 -6.55 51.41
N THR A 33 6.33 -7.38 51.91
CA THR A 33 5.51 -8.26 51.07
C THR A 33 4.75 -7.49 49.98
N ALA A 34 4.22 -6.31 50.31
CA ALA A 34 3.55 -5.44 49.34
C ALA A 34 4.50 -4.95 48.24
N SER A 35 5.71 -4.51 48.60
CA SER A 35 6.72 -4.05 47.63
C SER A 35 7.24 -5.20 46.76
N PHE A 36 7.36 -6.40 47.32
CA PHE A 36 7.73 -7.59 46.56
C PHE A 36 6.67 -7.95 45.52
N ILE A 37 5.38 -7.95 45.91
CA ILE A 37 4.27 -8.22 44.98
C ILE A 37 4.27 -7.20 43.84
N ASP A 38 4.40 -5.92 44.13
CA ASP A 38 4.40 -4.87 43.10
C ASP A 38 5.53 -5.04 42.07
N GLN A 39 6.73 -5.39 42.55
CA GLN A 39 7.94 -5.45 41.72
C GLN A 39 8.11 -6.78 40.97
N TYR A 40 7.78 -7.90 41.61
CA TYR A 40 8.21 -9.23 41.16
C TYR A 40 7.07 -10.21 40.88
N VAL A 41 5.82 -9.85 41.17
CA VAL A 41 4.65 -10.68 40.82
C VAL A 41 4.03 -10.20 39.50
N ASP A 42 3.50 -11.16 38.76
CA ASP A 42 2.64 -10.93 37.61
C ASP A 42 1.20 -10.68 38.08
N THR A 43 0.79 -9.41 38.07
CA THR A 43 -0.54 -9.00 38.53
C THR A 43 -1.65 -9.44 37.59
N ASP A 44 -1.35 -9.63 36.31
CA ASP A 44 -2.36 -9.99 35.33
C ASP A 44 -2.74 -11.46 35.46
N ILE A 45 -1.77 -12.35 35.70
CA ILE A 45 -2.02 -13.76 36.06
C ILE A 45 -2.89 -13.85 37.33
N LYS A 46 -2.61 -12.99 38.33
CA LYS A 46 -3.40 -12.93 39.57
C LYS A 46 -4.84 -12.48 39.32
N LEU A 47 -5.04 -11.44 38.50
CA LEU A 47 -6.37 -10.91 38.20
C LEU A 47 -7.20 -11.89 37.38
N ALA A 48 -6.59 -12.55 36.39
CA ALA A 48 -7.30 -13.44 35.49
C ALA A 48 -7.67 -14.78 36.16
N HIS A 49 -6.86 -15.30 37.10
CA HIS A 49 -7.02 -16.67 37.60
C HIS A 49 -6.85 -16.88 39.11
N GLY A 50 -6.60 -15.82 39.89
CA GLY A 50 -6.53 -15.90 41.35
C GLY A 50 -5.25 -16.54 41.91
N VAL A 51 -4.24 -16.79 41.07
CA VAL A 51 -2.95 -17.38 41.47
C VAL A 51 -1.84 -16.33 41.44
N ILE A 52 -0.95 -16.36 42.44
CA ILE A 52 0.20 -15.44 42.52
C ILE A 52 1.42 -16.13 41.91
N ALA A 53 2.03 -15.51 40.91
CA ALA A 53 3.21 -16.07 40.24
C ALA A 53 4.30 -15.02 40.02
N ILE A 54 5.56 -15.46 40.04
CA ILE A 54 6.72 -14.61 39.71
C ILE A 54 6.61 -14.13 38.25
N ARG A 55 6.90 -12.85 38.05
CA ARG A 55 7.02 -12.23 36.72
C ARG A 55 8.13 -12.90 35.91
N SER A 56 7.81 -13.28 34.68
CA SER A 56 8.76 -13.85 33.73
C SER A 56 8.80 -12.96 32.49
N ASP A 57 9.99 -12.60 32.01
CA ASP A 57 10.12 -11.92 30.72
C ASP A 57 10.23 -12.99 29.62
N LEU A 58 9.11 -13.18 28.90
CA LEU A 58 9.01 -14.09 27.76
C LEU A 58 9.88 -13.63 26.57
N ASN A 59 10.40 -12.40 26.58
CA ASN A 59 11.16 -11.83 25.46
C ASN A 59 12.67 -12.01 25.54
N SER A 60 13.30 -12.20 26.71
CA SER A 60 14.77 -12.24 26.72
C SER A 60 15.49 -12.96 27.86
N SER A 61 14.85 -13.35 28.98
CA SER A 61 15.60 -13.93 30.11
C SER A 61 14.89 -14.97 30.99
N GLY A 62 13.61 -15.29 30.76
CA GLY A 62 12.88 -16.22 31.64
C GLY A 62 12.47 -15.56 32.96
N CYS A 63 12.42 -16.33 34.05
CA CYS A 63 12.11 -15.82 35.40
C CYS A 63 12.98 -14.61 35.75
N VAL A 64 12.40 -13.56 36.33
CA VAL A 64 13.10 -12.31 36.69
C VAL A 64 14.31 -12.50 37.61
N PHE A 65 14.36 -13.62 38.34
CA PHE A 65 15.48 -13.96 39.22
C PHE A 65 16.56 -14.82 38.56
N LEU A 66 16.41 -15.19 37.28
CA LEU A 66 17.41 -15.94 36.53
C LEU A 66 18.50 -14.99 36.01
N THR A 67 19.74 -15.29 36.34
CA THR A 67 20.94 -14.55 35.90
C THR A 67 21.87 -15.48 35.11
N ASN A 68 22.94 -14.93 34.53
CA ASN A 68 23.97 -15.71 33.84
C ASN A 68 24.61 -16.78 34.75
N ASP A 69 24.67 -16.51 36.06
CA ASP A 69 25.25 -17.40 37.07
C ASP A 69 24.22 -18.31 37.75
N GLY A 70 22.97 -18.32 37.27
CA GLY A 70 21.87 -19.12 37.82
C GLY A 70 20.81 -18.29 38.56
N CYS A 71 20.02 -18.95 39.42
CA CYS A 71 18.94 -18.28 40.15
C CYS A 71 19.51 -17.42 41.29
N SER A 72 19.26 -16.11 41.23
CA SER A 72 19.70 -15.14 42.26
C SER A 72 19.09 -15.38 43.63
N ILE A 73 17.92 -16.02 43.69
CA ILE A 73 17.23 -16.38 44.94
C ILE A 73 17.31 -17.89 45.23
N TYR A 74 18.39 -18.56 44.79
CA TYR A 74 18.46 -20.02 44.83
C TYR A 74 18.10 -20.61 46.20
N GLU A 75 18.64 -20.08 47.29
CA GLU A 75 18.43 -20.62 48.66
C GLU A 75 16.99 -20.48 49.16
N VAL A 76 16.26 -19.47 48.68
CA VAL A 76 14.87 -19.19 49.08
C VAL A 76 13.90 -19.36 47.91
N ARG A 77 14.31 -20.10 46.87
CA ARG A 77 13.51 -20.30 45.67
C ARG A 77 12.16 -20.92 46.06
N PRO A 78 11.07 -20.59 45.34
CA PRO A 78 9.74 -21.09 45.67
C PRO A 78 9.73 -22.60 45.85
N THR A 79 8.86 -23.09 46.73
CA THR A 79 8.75 -24.52 47.06
C THR A 79 8.60 -25.38 45.80
N LYS A 80 7.82 -24.91 44.82
CA LYS A 80 7.63 -25.60 43.53
C LYS A 80 8.86 -25.59 42.60
N CYS A 81 9.83 -24.70 42.83
CA CYS A 81 11.13 -24.66 42.15
C CYS A 81 12.20 -25.49 42.90
N ALA A 82 12.07 -25.62 44.23
CA ALA A 82 13.03 -26.34 45.07
C ALA A 82 13.05 -27.86 44.83
N THR A 83 11.95 -28.43 44.35
CA THR A 83 11.71 -29.88 44.24
C THR A 83 12.13 -30.52 42.90
N PHE A 84 13.02 -29.89 42.13
CA PHE A 84 13.49 -30.39 40.83
C PHE A 84 14.55 -31.52 40.93
N PRO A 85 14.63 -32.51 40.00
CA PRO A 85 13.73 -32.77 38.88
C PRO A 85 12.43 -33.43 39.34
N ARG A 86 11.30 -32.93 38.82
CA ARG A 86 9.98 -33.46 39.18
C ARG A 86 9.84 -34.89 38.65
N THR A 87 9.59 -35.85 39.53
CA THR A 87 9.30 -37.26 39.15
C THR A 87 7.88 -37.45 38.63
N GLU A 88 7.02 -36.45 38.79
CA GLU A 88 5.65 -36.42 38.29
C GLU A 88 5.54 -35.23 37.33
N HIS A 89 4.93 -35.45 36.16
CA HIS A 89 4.77 -34.46 35.10
C HIS A 89 4.28 -33.11 35.63
N LEU A 90 4.72 -31.99 35.00
CA LEU A 90 4.31 -30.61 35.33
C LEU A 90 2.88 -30.57 35.92
N ASP A 91 2.74 -30.24 37.22
CA ASP A 91 1.42 -30.05 37.86
C ASP A 91 0.46 -29.32 36.92
N ALA A 92 -0.80 -29.76 36.87
CA ALA A 92 -1.84 -29.16 36.04
C ALA A 92 -1.92 -27.63 36.22
N GLU A 93 -1.72 -27.13 37.44
CA GLU A 93 -1.67 -25.69 37.76
C GLU A 93 -0.54 -24.95 37.03
N LEU A 94 0.69 -25.51 37.01
CA LEU A 94 1.84 -24.86 36.37
C LEU A 94 1.69 -24.87 34.85
N SER A 95 1.19 -25.98 34.30
CA SER A 95 0.85 -26.07 32.88
C SER A 95 -0.19 -25.01 32.51
N THR A 96 -1.25 -24.89 33.32
CA THR A 96 -2.33 -23.92 33.13
C THR A 96 -1.80 -22.49 33.12
N ILE A 97 -0.95 -22.12 34.07
CA ILE A 97 -0.37 -20.76 34.16
C ILE A 97 0.57 -20.47 32.98
N CYS A 98 1.39 -21.43 32.57
CA CYS A 98 2.22 -21.27 31.38
C CYS A 98 1.38 -21.16 30.10
N HIS A 99 0.22 -21.81 30.01
CA HIS A 99 -0.71 -21.63 28.89
C HIS A 99 -1.31 -20.22 28.91
N ILE A 100 -1.82 -19.77 30.06
CA ILE A 100 -2.39 -18.43 30.23
C ILE A 100 -1.42 -17.33 29.82
N ALA A 101 -0.17 -17.39 30.31
CA ALA A 101 0.82 -16.37 30.00
C ALA A 101 1.14 -16.30 28.50
N ARG A 102 1.14 -17.44 27.80
CA ARG A 102 1.32 -17.50 26.34
C ARG A 102 0.14 -16.88 25.60
N ASP A 103 -1.09 -17.16 26.03
CA ASP A 103 -2.29 -16.59 25.43
C ASP A 103 -2.31 -15.06 25.58
N MET A 104 -1.99 -14.58 26.78
CA MET A 104 -1.85 -13.15 27.08
C MET A 104 -0.78 -12.46 26.22
N GLU A 105 0.37 -13.11 26.05
CA GLU A 105 1.43 -12.59 25.20
C GLU A 105 0.97 -12.47 23.74
N LEU A 106 0.33 -13.51 23.21
CA LEU A 106 -0.19 -13.54 21.86
C LEU A 106 -1.27 -12.48 21.63
N GLU A 107 -2.15 -12.25 22.60
CA GLU A 107 -3.15 -11.17 22.53
C GLU A 107 -2.51 -9.78 22.46
N ASN A 108 -1.44 -9.56 23.25
CA ASN A 108 -0.68 -8.32 23.22
C ASN A 108 0.02 -8.13 21.86
N LEU A 109 0.71 -9.16 21.38
CA LEU A 109 1.37 -9.15 20.07
C LEU A 109 0.37 -8.93 18.93
N ALA A 110 -0.77 -9.61 18.94
CA ALA A 110 -1.85 -9.42 17.98
C ALA A 110 -2.37 -7.98 17.96
N THR A 111 -2.53 -7.37 19.15
CA THR A 111 -2.94 -5.96 19.28
C THR A 111 -1.90 -5.00 18.71
N ARG A 112 -0.61 -5.26 18.97
CA ARG A 112 0.50 -4.47 18.40
C ARG A 112 0.56 -4.60 16.88
N VAL A 113 0.45 -5.82 16.34
CA VAL A 113 0.39 -6.06 14.89
C VAL A 113 -0.79 -5.33 14.26
N ARG A 114 -1.99 -5.40 14.86
CA ARG A 114 -3.17 -4.65 14.37
C ARG A 114 -2.90 -3.15 14.27
N ASN A 115 -2.14 -2.58 15.21
CA ASN A 115 -1.75 -1.18 15.15
C ASN A 115 -0.72 -0.90 14.05
N CYS A 116 0.26 -1.78 13.85
CA CYS A 116 1.25 -1.67 12.77
C CYS A 116 0.62 -1.70 11.37
N ILE A 117 -0.41 -2.51 11.16
CA ILE A 117 -1.00 -2.73 9.83
C ILE A 117 -2.20 -1.83 9.50
N LYS A 118 -2.49 -0.80 10.31
CA LYS A 118 -3.61 0.14 10.05
C LYS A 118 -3.49 0.85 8.70
N THR A 119 -2.26 1.04 8.25
CA THR A 119 -1.89 1.69 6.98
C THR A 119 -1.56 0.67 5.89
N SER A 120 -1.94 -0.59 6.11
CA SER A 120 -1.68 -1.67 5.18
C SER A 120 -2.96 -2.22 4.56
N ALA A 121 -2.84 -2.78 3.36
CA ALA A 121 -3.81 -3.70 2.78
C ALA A 121 -3.14 -5.06 2.61
N PHE A 122 -3.88 -6.14 2.90
CA PHE A 122 -3.44 -7.51 2.74
C PHE A 122 -4.44 -8.32 1.92
N ARG A 123 -3.94 -9.32 1.19
CA ARG A 123 -4.73 -10.39 0.55
C ARG A 123 -4.06 -11.72 0.80
N PHE A 124 -4.89 -12.75 0.89
CA PHE A 124 -4.47 -14.13 1.16
C PHE A 124 -5.05 -15.01 0.06
N ARG A 125 -4.18 -15.64 -0.73
CA ARG A 125 -4.57 -16.48 -1.87
C ARG A 125 -3.81 -17.80 -1.81
N GLY A 126 -4.54 -18.88 -1.52
CA GLY A 126 -3.91 -20.16 -1.19
C GLY A 126 -3.01 -19.98 0.03
N ASP A 127 -1.78 -20.48 -0.06
CA ASP A 127 -0.82 -20.49 1.06
C ASP A 127 0.07 -19.23 1.10
N VAL A 128 -0.23 -18.21 0.28
CA VAL A 128 0.56 -16.99 0.19
C VAL A 128 -0.29 -15.77 0.54
N GLY A 129 0.19 -15.03 1.53
CA GLY A 129 -0.27 -13.71 1.90
C GLY A 129 0.65 -12.64 1.34
N TYR A 130 0.08 -11.53 0.92
CA TYR A 130 0.86 -10.37 0.51
C TYR A 130 0.15 -9.09 0.86
N GLY A 131 0.90 -8.00 0.96
CA GLY A 131 0.35 -6.71 1.34
C GLY A 131 1.23 -5.54 0.98
N ILE A 132 0.66 -4.35 1.15
CA ILE A 132 1.34 -3.06 1.00
C ILE A 132 1.04 -2.22 2.22
N ASP A 133 2.05 -1.62 2.82
CA ASP A 133 1.90 -0.43 3.67
C ASP A 133 2.13 0.83 2.82
N TYR A 134 1.07 1.63 2.64
CA TYR A 134 1.15 2.78 1.74
C TYR A 134 1.85 4.00 2.35
N LYS A 135 1.99 4.06 3.68
CA LYS A 135 2.69 5.18 4.35
C LYS A 135 4.19 4.94 4.44
N LEU A 136 4.57 3.70 4.71
CA LEU A 136 5.98 3.29 4.77
C LEU A 136 6.54 2.90 3.39
N ASN A 137 5.67 2.83 2.37
CA ASN A 137 5.99 2.31 1.03
C ASN A 137 6.64 0.92 1.08
N LYS A 138 6.14 0.06 1.97
CA LYS A 138 6.68 -1.27 2.25
C LYS A 138 5.80 -2.36 1.66
N TYR A 139 6.43 -3.41 1.16
CA TYR A 139 5.76 -4.56 0.53
C TYR A 139 5.97 -5.82 1.37
N PHE A 140 4.95 -6.67 1.41
CA PHE A 140 4.94 -7.89 2.22
C PHE A 140 4.72 -9.12 1.36
N PHE A 141 5.53 -10.15 1.57
CA PHE A 141 5.18 -11.54 1.31
C PHE A 141 5.20 -12.30 2.63
N LEU A 142 4.12 -13.02 2.88
CA LEU A 142 3.95 -13.85 4.06
C LEU A 142 4.00 -15.30 3.61
N ASP A 143 4.73 -16.11 4.37
CA ASP A 143 4.64 -17.56 4.27
C ASP A 143 3.28 -18.05 4.79
N GLU A 144 3.05 -19.35 4.72
CA GLU A 144 1.77 -19.96 5.07
C GLU A 144 1.33 -19.64 6.52
N ILE A 145 2.25 -19.77 7.49
CA ILE A 145 1.97 -19.52 8.91
C ILE A 145 1.73 -18.03 9.16
N GLY A 146 2.59 -17.15 8.62
CA GLY A 146 2.42 -15.71 8.71
C GLY A 146 1.12 -15.23 8.06
N SER A 147 0.71 -15.88 6.96
CA SER A 147 -0.55 -15.61 6.28
C SER A 147 -1.75 -15.91 7.17
N LEU A 148 -1.77 -17.08 7.82
CA LEU A 148 -2.82 -17.44 8.77
C LEU A 148 -2.85 -16.48 9.95
N ALA A 149 -1.70 -16.18 10.54
CA ALA A 149 -1.58 -15.28 11.69
C ALA A 149 -2.12 -13.87 11.39
N VAL A 150 -1.63 -13.25 10.32
CA VAL A 150 -2.04 -11.89 9.95
C VAL A 150 -3.51 -11.87 9.52
N ASN A 151 -3.99 -12.88 8.78
CA ASN A 151 -5.39 -12.97 8.38
C ASN A 151 -6.32 -13.08 9.60
N ASP A 152 -5.99 -13.93 10.57
CA ASP A 152 -6.75 -14.08 11.81
C ASP A 152 -6.75 -12.78 12.63
N ILE A 153 -5.62 -12.07 12.73
CA ILE A 153 -5.54 -10.77 13.42
C ILE A 153 -6.42 -9.71 12.74
N ILE A 154 -6.48 -9.71 11.41
CA ILE A 154 -7.34 -8.80 10.63
C ILE A 154 -8.82 -9.13 10.81
N CYS A 155 -9.18 -10.42 10.70
CA CYS A 155 -10.58 -10.84 10.65
C CYS A 155 -11.22 -11.03 12.03
N LYS A 156 -10.47 -11.59 12.98
CA LYS A 156 -10.96 -12.04 14.29
C LYS A 156 -10.44 -11.19 15.44
N GLY A 157 -9.24 -10.63 15.27
CA GLY A 157 -8.58 -9.82 16.28
C GLY A 157 -7.64 -10.61 17.21
N PHE A 158 -7.46 -11.89 16.98
CA PHE A 158 -6.55 -12.79 17.69
C PHE A 158 -6.13 -13.90 16.72
N VAL A 159 -5.09 -14.67 17.04
CA VAL A 159 -4.66 -15.84 16.25
C VAL A 159 -5.31 -17.10 16.79
N ASP A 160 -5.97 -17.88 15.95
CA ASP A 160 -6.66 -19.12 16.34
C ASP A 160 -5.68 -20.32 16.38
N ILE A 161 -4.92 -20.38 17.48
CA ILE A 161 -3.86 -21.38 17.68
C ILE A 161 -4.39 -22.81 17.57
N ALA A 162 -5.55 -23.09 18.17
CA ALA A 162 -6.15 -24.42 18.16
C ALA A 162 -6.48 -24.89 16.74
N ASN A 163 -7.05 -24.00 15.92
CA ASN A 163 -7.34 -24.32 14.52
C ASN A 163 -6.07 -24.56 13.70
N ILE A 164 -5.04 -23.72 13.85
CA ILE A 164 -3.75 -23.90 13.16
C ILE A 164 -3.11 -25.23 13.59
N ALA A 165 -3.03 -25.49 14.90
CA ALA A 165 -2.47 -26.73 15.45
C ALA A 165 -3.17 -27.98 14.91
N SER A 166 -4.50 -27.97 14.88
CA SER A 166 -5.30 -29.07 14.32
C SER A 166 -5.08 -29.25 12.82
N THR A 167 -4.92 -28.16 12.06
CA THR A 167 -4.74 -28.19 10.60
C THR A 167 -3.42 -28.87 10.21
N TYR A 168 -2.33 -28.57 10.94
CA TYR A 168 -1.01 -29.11 10.64
C TYR A 168 -0.63 -30.35 11.45
N GLY A 169 -1.49 -30.80 12.37
CA GLY A 169 -1.20 -31.95 13.25
C GLY A 169 -0.05 -31.68 14.22
N VAL A 170 0.12 -30.42 14.64
CA VAL A 170 1.19 -29.96 15.54
C VAL A 170 0.59 -29.61 16.91
N LYS A 171 1.39 -29.64 17.97
CA LYS A 171 0.93 -29.21 19.32
C LYS A 171 0.71 -27.70 19.35
N GLU A 172 -0.36 -27.25 19.98
CA GLU A 172 -0.67 -25.81 20.19
C GLU A 172 0.48 -25.04 20.82
N SER A 173 1.26 -25.66 21.72
CA SER A 173 2.43 -25.04 22.33
C SER A 173 3.49 -24.63 21.31
N ILE A 174 3.72 -25.46 20.29
CA ILE A 174 4.72 -25.19 19.24
C ILE A 174 4.19 -24.07 18.34
N VAL A 175 2.92 -24.15 17.92
CA VAL A 175 2.28 -23.11 17.12
C VAL A 175 2.30 -21.76 17.83
N SER A 176 2.03 -21.74 19.15
CA SER A 176 2.06 -20.51 19.95
C SER A 176 3.44 -19.86 19.95
N GLU A 177 4.51 -20.66 20.12
CA GLU A 177 5.89 -20.18 20.13
C GLU A 177 6.30 -19.64 18.75
N ASP A 178 6.00 -20.37 17.68
CA ASP A 178 6.32 -19.97 16.31
C ASP A 178 5.58 -18.69 15.91
N ILE A 179 4.28 -18.60 16.23
CA ILE A 179 3.48 -17.40 15.99
C ILE A 179 4.01 -16.23 16.79
N ALA A 180 4.31 -16.41 18.08
CA ALA A 180 4.85 -15.33 18.91
C ALA A 180 6.16 -14.80 18.34
N LEU A 181 7.08 -15.70 17.94
CA LEU A 181 8.34 -15.34 17.28
C LEU A 181 8.09 -14.55 15.99
N PHE A 182 7.20 -15.04 15.12
CA PHE A 182 6.81 -14.36 13.88
C PHE A 182 6.24 -12.97 14.15
N LEU A 183 5.28 -12.82 15.08
CA LEU A 183 4.64 -11.54 15.38
C LEU A 183 5.64 -10.53 15.95
N ARG A 184 6.57 -10.95 16.81
CA ARG A 184 7.64 -10.08 17.32
C ARG A 184 8.51 -9.57 16.18
N GLN A 185 9.02 -10.47 15.32
CA GLN A 185 9.82 -10.08 14.15
C GLN A 185 9.04 -9.19 13.19
N PHE A 186 7.75 -9.48 12.99
CA PHE A 186 6.87 -8.66 12.17
C PHE A 186 6.76 -7.25 12.75
N ILE A 187 6.55 -7.09 14.06
CA ILE A 187 6.48 -5.76 14.69
C ILE A 187 7.82 -5.03 14.57
N ASP A 188 8.93 -5.70 14.87
CA ASP A 188 10.26 -5.08 14.88
C ASP A 188 10.65 -4.57 13.48
N ASN A 189 10.41 -5.39 12.46
CA ASN A 189 10.67 -5.01 11.07
C ASN A 189 9.69 -3.93 10.54
N ASN A 190 8.58 -3.66 11.23
CA ASN A 190 7.53 -2.72 10.82
C ASN A 190 7.36 -1.56 11.83
N SER A 191 8.38 -1.31 12.64
CA SER A 191 8.37 -0.19 13.58
C SER A 191 8.51 1.15 12.82
N PRO A 192 7.70 2.18 13.13
CA PRO A 192 7.79 3.48 12.46
C PRO A 192 9.11 4.24 12.71
N ASN A 193 9.98 3.73 13.60
CA ASN A 193 11.30 4.28 13.90
C ASN A 193 12.45 3.60 13.14
N ASP A 194 12.19 2.57 12.34
CA ASP A 194 13.23 2.01 11.45
C ASP A 194 13.53 3.08 10.38
N PRO A 195 14.78 3.57 10.23
CA PRO A 195 15.10 4.46 9.12
C PRO A 195 14.61 3.81 7.84
N ILE A 196 13.91 4.60 7.00
CA ILE A 196 13.46 4.17 5.67
C ILE A 196 14.64 3.47 5.02
N ARG A 197 14.65 2.13 5.05
CA ARG A 197 15.65 1.37 4.32
C ARG A 197 15.39 1.75 2.88
N GLU A 198 16.39 2.32 2.21
CA GLU A 198 16.35 2.50 0.77
C GLU A 198 15.80 1.20 0.18
N CYS A 199 14.61 1.29 -0.44
CA CYS A 199 13.92 0.18 -1.08
C CYS A 199 14.82 -0.34 -2.20
N HIS A 200 15.77 -1.21 -1.87
CA HIS A 200 16.58 -1.90 -2.86
C HIS A 200 15.67 -2.93 -3.55
N ASN A 201 15.07 -2.49 -4.65
CA ASN A 201 14.40 -3.26 -5.69
C ASN A 201 13.35 -4.29 -5.23
N ASP A 202 12.16 -3.80 -4.84
CA ASP A 202 10.91 -4.60 -4.79
C ASP A 202 10.39 -5.02 -6.19
N GLU A 203 11.28 -5.10 -7.19
CA GLU A 203 10.97 -5.63 -8.51
C GLU A 203 10.41 -7.04 -8.43
N SER A 204 10.86 -7.84 -7.46
CA SER A 204 10.33 -9.18 -7.21
C SER A 204 8.84 -9.14 -6.84
N PHE A 205 8.42 -8.19 -6.01
CA PHE A 205 7.01 -8.00 -5.66
C PHE A 205 6.20 -7.67 -6.89
N PHE A 206 6.56 -6.63 -7.64
CA PHE A 206 5.78 -6.25 -8.83
C PHE A 206 5.84 -7.29 -9.95
N SER A 207 6.95 -8.01 -10.09
CA SER A 207 7.10 -9.09 -11.07
C SER A 207 6.18 -10.27 -10.74
N TYR A 208 6.05 -10.63 -9.46
CA TYR A 208 5.10 -11.67 -9.03
C TYR A 208 3.67 -11.38 -9.50
N PHE A 209 3.17 -10.16 -9.29
CA PHE A 209 1.81 -9.78 -9.74
C PHE A 209 1.69 -9.81 -11.26
N THR A 210 2.74 -9.39 -11.97
CA THR A 210 2.76 -9.35 -13.43
C THR A 210 2.76 -10.76 -14.03
N GLU A 211 3.60 -11.65 -13.51
CA GLU A 211 3.72 -13.05 -13.95
C GLU A 211 2.48 -13.87 -13.63
N LYS A 212 1.94 -13.70 -12.41
CA LYS A 212 0.70 -14.37 -11.97
C LYS A 212 -0.56 -13.71 -12.50
N LYS A 213 -0.44 -12.58 -13.23
CA LYS A 213 -1.54 -11.78 -13.77
C LYS A 213 -2.55 -11.42 -12.67
N ILE A 214 -2.05 -10.98 -11.51
CA ILE A 214 -2.86 -10.54 -10.37
C ILE A 214 -2.98 -9.02 -10.48
N PRO A 215 -4.20 -8.45 -10.60
CA PRO A 215 -4.36 -7.01 -10.67
C PRO A 215 -4.05 -6.40 -9.30
N LEU A 216 -2.82 -5.92 -9.09
CA LEU A 216 -2.41 -5.23 -7.87
C LEU A 216 -3.30 -4.01 -7.59
N SER A 217 -3.66 -3.29 -8.65
CA SER A 217 -4.49 -2.08 -8.60
C SER A 217 -5.65 -2.17 -9.59
N ALA A 218 -6.76 -1.51 -9.25
CA ALA A 218 -7.90 -1.31 -10.12
C ALA A 218 -8.19 0.18 -10.27
N THR A 219 -8.21 0.69 -11.49
CA THR A 219 -8.69 2.04 -11.79
C THR A 219 -10.18 1.99 -12.06
N ILE A 220 -10.97 2.75 -11.31
CA ILE A 220 -12.42 2.81 -11.44
C ILE A 220 -12.81 4.20 -11.93
N GLU A 221 -13.26 4.29 -13.17
CA GLU A 221 -13.88 5.50 -13.69
C GLU A 221 -15.33 5.54 -13.21
N VAL A 222 -15.64 6.35 -12.18
CA VAL A 222 -16.94 6.29 -11.49
C VAL A 222 -18.07 7.00 -12.24
N THR A 223 -17.72 7.93 -13.13
CA THR A 223 -18.67 8.77 -13.86
C THR A 223 -18.03 9.31 -15.12
N GLU A 224 -18.86 9.55 -16.15
CA GLU A 224 -18.47 10.37 -17.30
C GLU A 224 -18.69 11.86 -17.08
N ALA A 225 -19.49 12.25 -16.08
CA ALA A 225 -19.80 13.64 -15.80
C ALA A 225 -18.62 14.39 -15.17
N CYS A 226 -18.43 15.64 -15.58
CA CYS A 226 -17.47 16.57 -15.01
C CYS A 226 -18.09 17.97 -14.95
N ASN A 227 -17.68 18.77 -13.97
CA ASN A 227 -18.07 20.18 -13.86
C ASN A 227 -17.13 21.13 -14.62
N GLU A 228 -16.05 20.62 -15.21
CA GLU A 228 -15.12 21.34 -16.08
C GLU A 228 -15.16 20.79 -17.52
N ASP A 229 -14.71 21.58 -18.49
CA ASP A 229 -14.61 21.23 -19.92
C ASP A 229 -13.18 21.44 -20.43
N CYS A 230 -12.21 20.76 -19.81
CA CYS A 230 -10.79 21.04 -20.04
C CYS A 230 -10.40 20.86 -21.52
N ILE A 231 -9.60 21.80 -22.06
CA ILE A 231 -9.18 21.83 -23.48
C ILE A 231 -8.36 20.61 -23.93
N HIS A 232 -7.89 19.80 -22.99
CA HIS A 232 -7.05 18.63 -23.20
C HIS A 232 -7.73 17.32 -22.77
N CYS A 233 -9.02 17.36 -22.42
CA CYS A 233 -9.72 16.20 -21.89
C CYS A 233 -9.69 15.05 -22.90
N TYR A 234 -9.16 13.90 -22.49
CA TYR A 234 -9.01 12.74 -23.37
C TYR A 234 -10.28 11.89 -23.48
N ARG A 235 -11.26 12.17 -22.63
CA ARG A 235 -12.38 11.29 -22.34
C ARG A 235 -13.40 11.25 -23.48
N PRO A 236 -14.12 10.14 -23.67
CA PRO A 236 -15.20 10.07 -24.64
C PRO A 236 -16.37 10.96 -24.21
N SER A 237 -17.33 11.17 -25.12
CA SER A 237 -18.59 11.79 -24.75
C SER A 237 -19.35 10.92 -23.73
N PRO A 238 -20.08 11.52 -22.78
CA PRO A 238 -20.78 10.77 -21.75
C PRO A 238 -21.76 9.74 -22.32
N LYS A 239 -21.76 8.54 -21.74
CA LYS A 239 -22.75 7.49 -22.01
C LYS A 239 -23.51 7.14 -20.72
N ARG A 240 -24.33 6.08 -20.79
CA ARG A 240 -25.09 5.58 -19.64
C ARG A 240 -24.15 4.85 -18.68
N GLU A 241 -24.04 5.39 -17.47
CA GLU A 241 -23.26 4.78 -16.39
C GLU A 241 -23.93 3.52 -15.84
N ALA A 242 -23.12 2.51 -15.51
CA ALA A 242 -23.51 1.26 -14.89
C ALA A 242 -23.39 1.29 -13.36
N TRP A 243 -22.51 2.12 -12.80
CA TRP A 243 -22.20 2.11 -11.38
C TRP A 243 -23.41 2.43 -10.48
N SER A 244 -23.88 1.39 -9.81
CA SER A 244 -24.68 1.45 -8.58
C SER A 244 -23.84 1.02 -7.37
N ILE A 245 -24.34 1.27 -6.17
CA ILE A 245 -23.72 0.79 -4.92
C ILE A 245 -23.63 -0.75 -4.91
N ASP A 246 -24.67 -1.44 -5.35
CA ASP A 246 -24.70 -2.91 -5.39
C ASP A 246 -23.67 -3.47 -6.37
N LEU A 247 -23.59 -2.89 -7.58
CA LEU A 247 -22.62 -3.29 -8.59
C LEU A 247 -21.20 -3.06 -8.07
N PHE A 248 -20.93 -1.90 -7.50
CA PHE A 248 -19.61 -1.57 -6.97
C PHE A 248 -19.20 -2.47 -5.79
N THR A 249 -20.14 -2.75 -4.87
CA THR A 249 -19.89 -3.67 -3.76
C THR A 249 -19.53 -5.07 -4.27
N ARG A 250 -20.28 -5.59 -5.25
CA ARG A 250 -19.95 -6.86 -5.92
C ARG A 250 -18.56 -6.81 -6.56
N THR A 251 -18.25 -5.72 -7.28
CA THR A 251 -16.93 -5.54 -7.89
C THR A 251 -15.79 -5.50 -6.86
N CYS A 252 -15.98 -4.87 -5.70
CA CYS A 252 -15.02 -4.89 -4.61
C CYS A 252 -14.74 -6.31 -4.09
N VAL A 253 -15.79 -7.14 -3.96
CA VAL A 253 -15.64 -8.56 -3.60
C VAL A 253 -14.81 -9.30 -4.65
N GLU A 254 -15.16 -9.17 -5.92
CA GLU A 254 -14.48 -9.85 -7.03
C GLU A 254 -13.02 -9.40 -7.18
N LEU A 255 -12.74 -8.09 -7.07
CA LEU A 255 -11.38 -7.55 -7.06
C LEU A 255 -10.56 -8.07 -5.88
N SER A 256 -11.17 -8.16 -4.69
CA SER A 256 -10.50 -8.72 -3.50
C SER A 256 -10.15 -10.19 -3.71
N GLN A 257 -11.06 -10.99 -4.27
CA GLN A 257 -10.82 -12.40 -4.61
C GLN A 257 -9.74 -12.57 -5.68
N LEU A 258 -9.65 -11.63 -6.63
CA LEU A 258 -8.57 -11.59 -7.61
C LEU A 258 -7.21 -11.22 -7.00
N GLY A 259 -7.17 -10.68 -5.78
CA GLY A 259 -5.92 -10.30 -5.11
C GLY A 259 -5.57 -8.82 -5.20
N CYS A 260 -6.53 -7.97 -5.59
CA CYS A 260 -6.30 -6.54 -5.72
C CYS A 260 -6.18 -5.86 -4.37
N LEU A 261 -5.20 -4.95 -4.23
CA LEU A 261 -4.90 -4.23 -2.99
C LEU A 261 -5.29 -2.75 -3.05
N GLN A 262 -5.34 -2.16 -4.24
CA GLN A 262 -5.53 -0.73 -4.42
C GLN A 262 -6.67 -0.41 -5.40
N ILE A 263 -7.45 0.63 -5.10
CA ILE A 263 -8.42 1.21 -6.02
C ILE A 263 -8.05 2.66 -6.29
N ASP A 264 -7.92 3.03 -7.56
CA ASP A 264 -7.71 4.41 -8.00
C ASP A 264 -9.00 4.93 -8.62
N PHE A 265 -9.66 5.86 -7.93
CA PHE A 265 -10.89 6.48 -8.42
C PHE A 265 -10.58 7.64 -9.37
N THR A 266 -11.23 7.63 -10.53
CA THR A 266 -11.15 8.67 -11.54
C THR A 266 -12.44 8.69 -12.37
N GLY A 267 -12.39 9.15 -13.61
CA GLY A 267 -13.53 9.36 -14.49
C GLY A 267 -13.53 10.82 -14.93
N GLY A 268 -14.70 11.46 -14.90
CA GLY A 268 -14.82 12.90 -15.04
C GLY A 268 -14.37 13.57 -13.76
N GLU A 269 -15.33 13.96 -12.92
CA GLU A 269 -15.06 14.40 -11.56
C GLU A 269 -15.67 13.41 -10.56
N PRO A 270 -14.87 12.61 -9.82
CA PRO A 270 -15.41 11.65 -8.87
C PRO A 270 -16.34 12.26 -7.82
N PHE A 271 -16.05 13.46 -7.31
CA PHE A 271 -16.91 14.13 -6.32
C PHE A 271 -18.24 14.65 -6.89
N LEU A 272 -18.40 14.63 -8.22
CA LEU A 272 -19.69 14.89 -8.87
C LEU A 272 -20.59 13.65 -8.89
N LYS A 273 -20.03 12.43 -8.74
CA LYS A 273 -20.80 11.19 -8.71
C LYS A 273 -21.65 11.14 -7.44
N LYS A 274 -22.97 11.10 -7.62
CA LYS A 274 -23.92 10.94 -6.52
C LYS A 274 -23.55 9.70 -5.67
N GLY A 275 -23.36 9.92 -4.37
CA GLY A 275 -23.03 8.88 -3.42
C GLY A 275 -21.55 8.47 -3.42
N PHE A 276 -20.64 9.21 -4.08
CA PHE A 276 -19.21 8.85 -4.16
C PHE A 276 -18.56 8.56 -2.79
N ILE A 277 -18.97 9.27 -1.74
CA ILE A 277 -18.54 9.02 -0.36
C ILE A 277 -18.82 7.57 0.09
N ASP A 278 -19.94 6.99 -0.35
CA ASP A 278 -20.27 5.59 -0.02
C ASP A 278 -19.36 4.62 -0.79
N TYR A 279 -18.97 4.93 -2.04
CA TYR A 279 -17.98 4.14 -2.77
C TYR A 279 -16.62 4.12 -2.04
N LEU A 280 -16.18 5.26 -1.50
CA LEU A 280 -14.96 5.34 -0.70
C LEU A 280 -15.03 4.46 0.56
N LYS A 281 -16.15 4.51 1.28
CA LYS A 281 -16.38 3.68 2.48
C LYS A 281 -16.44 2.19 2.15
N ILE A 282 -17.10 1.83 1.05
CA ILE A 282 -17.19 0.43 0.59
C ILE A 282 -15.78 -0.08 0.26
N ALA A 283 -14.99 0.67 -0.51
CA ALA A 283 -13.62 0.30 -0.83
C ALA A 283 -12.76 0.08 0.44
N ASP A 284 -12.82 1.01 1.40
CA ASP A 284 -12.08 0.86 2.66
C ASP A 284 -12.54 -0.34 3.49
N SER A 285 -13.85 -0.62 3.54
CA SER A 285 -14.42 -1.77 4.25
C SER A 285 -14.01 -3.12 3.65
N HIS A 286 -13.70 -3.15 2.36
CA HIS A 286 -13.09 -4.30 1.67
C HIS A 286 -11.55 -4.28 1.74
N GLY A 287 -10.97 -3.44 2.59
CA GLY A 287 -9.55 -3.38 2.86
C GLY A 287 -8.71 -2.88 1.70
N PHE A 288 -9.28 -2.09 0.77
CA PHE A 288 -8.51 -1.45 -0.29
C PHE A 288 -7.82 -0.19 0.20
N ILE A 289 -6.63 0.05 -0.32
CA ILE A 289 -6.00 1.38 -0.30
C ILE A 289 -6.58 2.19 -1.45
N VAL A 290 -6.92 3.46 -1.23
CA VAL A 290 -7.55 4.30 -2.25
C VAL A 290 -6.66 5.45 -2.69
N SER A 291 -6.63 5.72 -4.00
CA SER A 291 -6.18 7.01 -4.54
C SER A 291 -7.33 7.67 -5.29
N ILE A 292 -7.30 8.99 -5.40
CA ILE A 292 -8.38 9.75 -6.07
C ILE A 292 -7.76 10.76 -7.02
N LEU A 293 -8.19 10.78 -8.27
CA LEU A 293 -7.85 11.79 -9.27
C LEU A 293 -9.04 12.75 -9.42
N THR A 294 -8.84 14.03 -9.14
CA THR A 294 -9.93 15.03 -9.02
C THR A 294 -9.44 16.42 -9.40
N ASN A 295 -10.35 17.30 -9.84
CA ASN A 295 -10.10 18.75 -9.95
C ASN A 295 -10.21 19.46 -8.58
N ALA A 296 -10.64 18.74 -7.54
CA ALA A 296 -10.77 19.19 -6.15
C ALA A 296 -11.78 20.31 -5.89
N THR A 297 -12.54 20.74 -6.90
CA THR A 297 -13.47 21.88 -6.78
C THR A 297 -14.71 21.57 -5.94
N LEU A 298 -15.03 20.28 -5.74
CA LEU A 298 -16.24 19.82 -5.05
C LEU A 298 -15.96 19.09 -3.71
N ILE A 299 -14.71 19.11 -3.22
CA ILE A 299 -14.38 18.49 -1.94
C ILE A 299 -14.78 19.44 -0.81
N ASP A 300 -15.82 19.07 -0.08
CA ASP A 300 -16.31 19.79 1.08
C ASP A 300 -15.73 19.25 2.40
N ASP A 301 -16.15 19.85 3.51
CA ASP A 301 -15.66 19.49 4.84
C ASP A 301 -16.15 18.08 5.27
N ASP A 302 -17.30 17.62 4.78
CA ASP A 302 -17.83 16.27 5.04
C ASP A 302 -16.98 15.21 4.32
N ALA A 303 -16.63 15.46 3.06
CA ALA A 303 -15.68 14.64 2.31
C ALA A 303 -14.33 14.55 3.03
N ILE A 304 -13.82 15.68 3.54
CA ILE A 304 -12.56 15.72 4.31
C ILE A 304 -12.64 14.81 5.55
N GLN A 305 -13.76 14.81 6.28
CA GLN A 305 -13.90 13.90 7.43
C GLN A 305 -13.85 12.43 7.03
N VAL A 306 -14.43 12.07 5.88
CA VAL A 306 -14.34 10.68 5.38
C VAL A 306 -12.91 10.35 4.98
N LEU A 307 -12.25 11.22 4.22
CA LEU A 307 -10.88 11.01 3.73
C LEU A 307 -9.87 10.80 4.87
N LYS A 308 -10.09 11.42 6.03
CA LYS A 308 -9.24 11.24 7.23
C LYS A 308 -9.37 9.86 7.88
N ASN A 309 -10.48 9.17 7.64
CA ASN A 309 -10.83 7.93 8.34
C ASN A 309 -10.71 6.67 7.47
N ILE A 310 -10.28 6.80 6.22
CA ILE A 310 -10.06 5.69 5.29
C ILE A 310 -8.60 5.59 4.86
N LYS A 311 -8.21 4.48 4.25
CA LYS A 311 -6.84 4.26 3.74
C LYS A 311 -6.54 5.03 2.45
N VAL A 312 -6.44 6.36 2.52
CA VAL A 312 -6.05 7.20 1.37
C VAL A 312 -4.53 7.17 1.18
N ARG A 313 -4.07 6.63 0.05
CA ARG A 313 -2.68 6.73 -0.38
C ARG A 313 -2.33 8.13 -0.82
N THR A 314 -3.07 8.67 -1.78
CA THR A 314 -2.80 10.00 -2.37
C THR A 314 -4.03 10.52 -3.09
N ILE A 315 -4.30 11.82 -2.96
CA ILE A 315 -5.23 12.55 -3.83
C ILE A 315 -4.40 13.31 -4.87
N TYR A 316 -4.59 12.97 -6.13
CA TYR A 316 -3.99 13.65 -7.26
C TYR A 316 -4.89 14.78 -7.72
N VAL A 317 -4.43 16.01 -7.55
CA VAL A 317 -5.19 17.22 -7.90
C VAL A 317 -4.63 17.84 -9.17
N SER A 318 -5.48 18.01 -10.17
CA SER A 318 -5.11 18.71 -11.40
C SER A 318 -4.96 20.21 -11.13
N LEU A 319 -3.79 20.78 -11.45
CA LEU A 319 -3.56 22.22 -11.40
C LEU A 319 -2.80 22.67 -12.65
N TYR A 320 -3.37 23.62 -13.39
CA TYR A 320 -2.87 23.99 -14.70
C TYR A 320 -2.07 25.30 -14.76
N SER A 321 -2.16 26.15 -13.76
CA SER A 321 -1.40 27.41 -13.70
C SER A 321 -1.30 27.90 -12.25
N ASP A 322 -0.37 28.83 -12.03
CA ASP A 322 -0.26 29.69 -10.84
C ASP A 322 -1.14 30.95 -10.92
N THR A 323 -1.88 31.13 -12.01
CA THR A 323 -2.79 32.26 -12.23
C THR A 323 -4.18 31.80 -12.63
N ALA A 324 -5.21 32.51 -12.15
CA ALA A 324 -6.61 32.20 -12.45
C ALA A 324 -6.91 32.27 -13.96
N ASP A 325 -6.46 33.32 -14.64
CA ASP A 325 -6.73 33.54 -16.07
C ASP A 325 -6.31 32.35 -16.95
N VAL A 326 -5.12 31.80 -16.72
CA VAL A 326 -4.59 30.68 -17.50
C VAL A 326 -5.25 29.36 -17.08
N HIS A 327 -5.42 29.14 -15.78
CA HIS A 327 -6.04 27.93 -15.27
C HIS A 327 -7.50 27.79 -15.73
N ASP A 328 -8.29 28.84 -15.53
CA ASP A 328 -9.71 28.88 -15.88
C ASP A 328 -9.93 28.83 -17.39
N ALA A 329 -9.01 29.38 -18.20
CA ALA A 329 -9.04 29.20 -19.64
C ALA A 329 -8.82 27.74 -20.08
N ILE A 330 -7.99 26.99 -19.34
CA ILE A 330 -7.72 25.57 -19.61
C ILE A 330 -8.91 24.71 -19.19
N THR A 331 -9.48 24.92 -18.01
CA THR A 331 -10.67 24.19 -17.49
C THR A 331 -11.97 24.62 -18.15
N ARG A 332 -11.97 25.81 -18.78
CA ARG A 332 -13.16 26.53 -19.27
C ARG A 332 -14.19 26.82 -18.18
N LEU A 333 -13.74 26.95 -16.94
CA LEU A 333 -14.60 27.22 -15.79
C LEU A 333 -14.04 28.41 -14.98
N PRO A 334 -14.66 29.59 -15.07
CA PRO A 334 -14.29 30.73 -14.23
C PRO A 334 -14.39 30.41 -12.73
N GLY A 335 -13.35 30.77 -11.98
CA GLY A 335 -13.23 30.49 -10.55
C GLY A 335 -12.69 29.10 -10.21
N SER A 336 -12.37 28.26 -11.20
CA SER A 336 -11.83 26.92 -10.95
C SER A 336 -10.51 26.96 -10.19
N PHE A 337 -9.61 27.88 -10.55
CA PHE A 337 -8.33 28.05 -9.86
C PHE A 337 -8.48 28.32 -8.37
N ASP A 338 -9.29 29.32 -8.00
CA ASP A 338 -9.47 29.72 -6.61
C ASP A 338 -10.11 28.60 -5.78
N ASN A 339 -11.07 27.87 -6.36
CA ASN A 339 -11.70 26.72 -5.73
C ASN A 339 -10.70 25.58 -5.49
N THR A 340 -9.96 25.17 -6.54
CA THR A 340 -8.93 24.13 -6.43
C THR A 340 -7.86 24.51 -5.42
N LEU A 341 -7.35 25.76 -5.45
CA LEU A 341 -6.34 26.25 -4.52
C LEU A 341 -6.84 26.30 -3.07
N SER A 342 -8.09 26.70 -2.85
CA SER A 342 -8.72 26.68 -1.53
C SER A 342 -8.80 25.25 -0.98
N THR A 343 -9.22 24.29 -1.81
CA THR A 343 -9.28 22.88 -1.42
C THR A 343 -7.90 22.29 -1.15
N LEU A 344 -6.88 22.57 -1.97
CA LEU A 344 -5.50 22.13 -1.75
C LEU A 344 -5.00 22.54 -0.36
N LYS A 345 -5.24 23.80 0.03
CA LYS A 345 -4.89 24.31 1.37
C LYS A 345 -5.65 23.59 2.48
N LYS A 346 -6.94 23.28 2.28
CA LYS A 346 -7.74 22.52 3.26
C LYS A 346 -7.22 21.08 3.43
N LEU A 347 -6.91 20.40 2.33
CA LEU A 347 -6.39 19.02 2.35
C LEU A 347 -5.02 18.97 3.06
N ALA A 348 -4.11 19.87 2.71
CA ALA A 348 -2.80 20.00 3.35
C ALA A 348 -2.93 20.28 4.85
N LYS A 349 -3.79 21.22 5.26
CA LYS A 349 -4.06 21.53 6.67
C LYS A 349 -4.58 20.34 7.48
N ASN A 350 -5.26 19.39 6.82
CA ASN A 350 -5.78 18.18 7.45
C ASN A 350 -4.83 16.97 7.36
N ASN A 351 -3.59 17.16 6.88
CA ASN A 351 -2.60 16.11 6.65
C ASN A 351 -3.13 14.98 5.74
N ILE A 352 -3.98 15.32 4.77
CA ILE A 352 -4.41 14.38 3.74
C ILE A 352 -3.32 14.38 2.66
N PRO A 353 -2.80 13.21 2.24
CA PRO A 353 -1.72 13.14 1.26
C PRO A 353 -2.24 13.63 -0.11
N VAL A 354 -1.61 14.68 -0.62
CA VAL A 354 -1.96 15.31 -1.91
C VAL A 354 -0.73 15.40 -2.78
N PHE A 355 -0.93 15.19 -4.07
CA PHE A 355 0.07 15.36 -5.10
C PHE A 355 -0.51 16.18 -6.25
N ILE A 356 0.17 17.23 -6.68
CA ILE A 356 -0.31 18.07 -7.78
C ILE A 356 0.09 17.44 -9.11
N ASN A 357 -0.87 17.23 -10.00
CA ASN A 357 -0.62 16.80 -11.38
C ASN A 357 -0.78 18.01 -12.31
N ALA A 358 0.31 18.40 -12.97
CA ALA A 358 0.38 19.57 -13.82
C ALA A 358 0.84 19.18 -15.24
N PRO A 359 -0.08 18.80 -16.14
CA PRO A 359 0.29 18.57 -17.53
C PRO A 359 0.74 19.89 -18.19
N ILE A 360 1.85 19.82 -18.91
CA ILE A 360 2.44 20.94 -19.64
C ILE A 360 1.90 20.93 -21.07
N MET A 361 1.28 22.04 -21.46
CA MET A 361 0.69 22.27 -22.77
C MET A 361 1.02 23.69 -23.24
N ALA A 362 0.77 23.97 -24.52
CA ALA A 362 1.06 25.27 -25.11
C ALA A 362 0.44 26.45 -24.33
N ALA A 363 -0.72 26.23 -23.71
CA ALA A 363 -1.44 27.24 -22.92
C ALA A 363 -0.81 27.57 -21.55
N ASN A 364 -0.03 26.66 -20.93
CA ASN A 364 0.50 26.85 -19.57
C ASN A 364 2.00 26.57 -19.40
N LYS A 365 2.74 26.39 -20.50
CA LYS A 365 4.18 26.10 -20.46
C LYS A 365 5.04 27.09 -19.65
N ASP A 366 4.52 28.30 -19.44
CA ASP A 366 5.18 29.33 -18.66
C ASP A 366 4.81 29.32 -17.17
N SER A 367 3.89 28.46 -16.74
CA SER A 367 3.43 28.35 -15.34
C SER A 367 4.17 27.32 -14.50
N THR A 368 5.11 26.54 -15.06
CA THR A 368 5.78 25.43 -14.33
C THR A 368 6.46 25.88 -13.05
N ALA A 369 7.31 26.92 -13.11
CA ALA A 369 8.00 27.48 -11.95
C ALA A 369 7.02 28.08 -10.93
N GLY A 370 5.96 28.75 -11.40
CA GLY A 370 4.92 29.32 -10.54
C GLY A 370 4.13 28.25 -9.80
N ILE A 371 3.71 27.18 -10.49
CA ILE A 371 3.03 26.04 -9.89
C ILE A 371 3.91 25.38 -8.83
N LYS A 372 5.20 25.17 -9.13
CA LYS A 372 6.15 24.57 -8.17
C LYS A 372 6.29 25.42 -6.92
N LYS A 373 6.44 26.74 -7.08
CA LYS A 373 6.51 27.67 -5.95
C LYS A 373 5.22 27.64 -5.11
N LEU A 374 4.06 27.63 -5.76
CA LEU A 374 2.76 27.54 -5.07
C LEU A 374 2.63 26.23 -4.30
N ALA A 375 3.07 25.10 -4.89
CA ALA A 375 3.09 23.80 -4.23
C ALA A 375 3.99 23.83 -2.98
N ASP A 376 5.19 24.39 -3.09
CA ASP A 376 6.14 24.53 -1.98
C ASP A 376 5.58 25.40 -0.83
N GLU A 377 4.87 26.49 -1.16
CA GLU A 377 4.22 27.35 -0.16
C GLU A 377 3.12 26.62 0.62
N ILE A 378 2.45 25.63 0.02
CA ILE A 378 1.41 24.80 0.66
C ILE A 378 2.04 23.59 1.37
N GLY A 379 3.27 23.21 1.00
CA GLY A 379 3.95 22.00 1.47
C GLY A 379 3.54 20.75 0.70
N LEU A 380 3.32 20.87 -0.62
CA LEU A 380 2.91 19.79 -1.51
C LEU A 380 3.92 19.59 -2.64
N ASP A 381 3.97 18.37 -3.17
CA ASP A 381 4.78 18.02 -4.35
C ASP A 381 3.98 18.14 -5.65
N VAL A 382 4.70 18.30 -6.76
CA VAL A 382 4.13 18.43 -8.11
C VAL A 382 4.81 17.50 -9.12
N LYS A 383 4.00 16.92 -10.01
CA LYS A 383 4.45 16.13 -11.16
C LYS A 383 4.04 16.85 -12.43
N PHE A 384 5.05 17.21 -13.20
CA PHE A 384 4.87 17.74 -14.54
C PHE A 384 4.88 16.62 -15.59
N ALA A 385 4.01 16.73 -16.58
CA ALA A 385 3.91 15.75 -17.68
C ALA A 385 3.74 16.46 -19.03
N TYR A 386 4.63 16.16 -19.99
CA TYR A 386 4.60 16.76 -21.33
C TYR A 386 3.72 16.03 -22.35
N LYS A 387 3.41 14.76 -22.11
CA LYS A 387 2.65 13.93 -23.06
C LYS A 387 1.17 14.05 -22.74
N ILE A 388 0.44 14.82 -23.56
CA ILE A 388 -1.02 14.87 -23.50
C ILE A 388 -1.61 13.70 -24.27
N THR A 389 -2.42 12.88 -23.58
CA THR A 389 -3.10 11.72 -24.14
C THR A 389 -4.05 12.12 -25.29
N PRO A 390 -4.09 11.37 -26.40
CA PRO A 390 -5.07 11.55 -27.46
C PRO A 390 -6.51 11.51 -26.96
N SER A 391 -7.35 12.44 -27.42
CA SER A 391 -8.77 12.45 -27.05
C SER A 391 -9.60 11.49 -27.87
N TYR A 392 -10.50 10.78 -27.20
CA TYR A 392 -11.56 10.00 -27.83
C TYR A 392 -12.69 10.89 -28.34
N ASN A 393 -12.78 12.16 -27.88
CA ASN A 393 -13.62 13.17 -28.50
C ASN A 393 -12.86 13.85 -29.66
N LYS A 394 -13.26 13.54 -30.90
CA LYS A 394 -12.60 14.03 -32.12
C LYS A 394 -12.70 15.56 -32.33
N LEU A 395 -13.50 16.26 -31.53
CA LEU A 395 -13.53 17.73 -31.51
C LEU A 395 -12.31 18.32 -30.77
N ILE A 396 -11.66 17.54 -29.92
CA ILE A 396 -10.49 17.97 -29.14
C ILE A 396 -9.21 17.51 -29.84
N GLN A 397 -8.45 18.47 -30.36
CA GLN A 397 -7.20 18.20 -31.09
C GLN A 397 -6.00 18.22 -30.14
N THR A 398 -5.86 17.18 -29.31
CA THR A 398 -4.80 17.13 -28.27
C THR A 398 -3.38 17.15 -28.83
N LYS A 399 -3.17 16.69 -30.07
CA LYS A 399 -1.90 16.82 -30.79
C LYS A 399 -1.42 18.28 -30.90
N ASN A 400 -2.34 19.23 -31.05
CA ASN A 400 -2.01 20.65 -31.28
C ASN A 400 -1.71 21.42 -30.00
N ILE A 401 -2.05 20.87 -28.83
CA ILE A 401 -1.79 21.51 -27.52
C ILE A 401 -0.51 21.00 -26.85
N ASN A 402 0.02 19.85 -27.29
CA ASN A 402 1.30 19.32 -26.83
C ASN A 402 2.44 20.31 -27.14
N VAL A 403 3.33 20.54 -26.16
CA VAL A 403 4.50 21.42 -26.34
C VAL A 403 5.75 20.78 -25.75
N PHE A 404 6.60 20.20 -26.59
CA PHE A 404 7.83 19.53 -26.11
C PHE A 404 9.02 19.75 -27.05
N SER A 405 9.23 20.99 -27.51
CA SER A 405 10.44 21.34 -28.26
C SER A 405 11.69 21.20 -27.38
N LYS A 406 12.87 21.06 -28.00
CA LYS A 406 14.16 21.01 -27.27
C LYS A 406 14.32 22.22 -26.35
N GLN A 407 13.94 23.41 -26.82
CA GLN A 407 14.03 24.64 -26.05
C GLN A 407 13.11 24.61 -24.81
N GLU A 408 11.85 24.18 -24.98
CA GLU A 408 10.88 24.13 -23.88
C GLU A 408 11.28 23.10 -22.83
N LEU A 409 11.74 21.93 -23.27
CA LEU A 409 12.18 20.87 -22.38
C LEU A 409 13.44 21.28 -21.61
N MET A 410 14.44 21.87 -22.30
CA MET A 410 15.66 22.37 -21.66
C MET A 410 15.40 23.49 -20.66
N LYS A 411 14.40 24.37 -20.91
CA LYS A 411 13.98 25.41 -19.97
C LYS A 411 13.62 24.80 -18.61
N ASN A 412 12.77 23.79 -18.60
CA ASN A 412 12.30 23.16 -17.35
C ASN A 412 13.30 22.16 -16.74
N ILE A 413 14.16 21.54 -17.55
CA ILE A 413 15.28 20.71 -17.06
C ILE A 413 16.32 21.57 -16.33
N SER A 414 16.64 22.74 -16.87
CA SER A 414 17.72 23.59 -16.35
C SER A 414 17.27 24.60 -15.28
N ASP A 415 15.96 24.80 -15.13
CA ASP A 415 15.41 25.67 -14.09
C ASP A 415 15.61 25.01 -12.71
N PRO A 416 16.36 25.62 -11.77
CA PRO A 416 16.62 25.04 -10.46
C PRO A 416 15.38 24.91 -9.58
N THR A 417 14.31 25.66 -9.89
CA THR A 417 13.03 25.57 -9.19
C THR A 417 12.31 24.27 -9.56
N VAL A 418 12.30 23.95 -10.85
CA VAL A 418 11.54 22.81 -11.40
C VAL A 418 12.40 21.53 -11.45
N ALA A 419 13.64 21.65 -11.91
CA ALA A 419 14.65 20.60 -12.02
C ALA A 419 14.13 19.30 -12.64
N LEU A 420 13.38 19.42 -13.74
CA LEU A 420 12.66 18.27 -14.30
C LEU A 420 13.63 17.17 -14.78
N TYR A 421 13.32 15.92 -14.44
CA TYR A 421 14.12 14.74 -14.80
C TYR A 421 15.55 14.74 -14.25
N SER A 422 15.86 15.54 -13.22
CA SER A 422 17.19 15.63 -12.60
C SER A 422 17.77 14.25 -12.26
N GLU A 423 17.01 13.40 -11.58
CA GLU A 423 17.43 12.04 -11.21
C GLU A 423 17.80 11.18 -12.43
N LEU A 424 16.95 11.13 -13.46
CA LEU A 424 17.24 10.39 -14.69
C LEU A 424 18.50 10.90 -15.40
N ILE A 425 18.71 12.22 -15.38
CA ILE A 425 19.91 12.85 -15.97
C ILE A 425 21.15 12.49 -15.16
N GLU A 426 21.07 12.49 -13.83
CA GLU A 426 22.16 12.12 -12.92
C GLU A 426 22.55 10.65 -13.06
N LEU A 427 21.58 9.72 -13.07
CA LEU A 427 21.82 8.29 -13.29
C LEU A 427 22.56 8.03 -14.61
N LYS A 428 22.18 8.75 -15.68
CA LYS A 428 22.87 8.65 -16.96
C LYS A 428 24.28 9.24 -16.92
N LYS A 429 24.48 10.38 -16.27
CA LYS A 429 25.83 10.97 -16.07
C LYS A 429 26.74 10.01 -15.31
N ALA A 430 26.19 9.20 -14.41
CA ALA A 430 26.89 8.13 -13.71
C ALA A 430 27.16 6.88 -14.58
N GLY A 431 26.81 6.90 -15.88
CA GLY A 431 27.05 5.79 -16.81
C GLY A 431 26.13 4.59 -16.60
N GLN A 432 25.03 4.75 -15.85
CA GLN A 432 24.08 3.66 -15.63
C GLN A 432 23.17 3.50 -16.85
N THR A 433 23.07 2.27 -17.35
CA THR A 433 22.10 1.91 -18.39
C THR A 433 20.71 1.86 -17.78
N ILE A 434 19.84 2.79 -18.16
CA ILE A 434 18.46 2.89 -17.63
C ILE A 434 17.56 1.81 -18.27
N THR A 435 17.93 1.29 -19.44
CA THR A 435 17.16 0.26 -20.11
C THR A 435 17.38 -1.12 -19.51
N LYS A 436 16.38 -1.57 -18.77
CA LYS A 436 16.08 -3.00 -18.70
C LYS A 436 15.72 -3.48 -20.10
N ASP A 437 16.06 -4.72 -20.45
CA ASP A 437 15.55 -5.44 -21.60
C ASP A 437 14.01 -5.56 -21.51
N ARG A 438 13.31 -4.47 -21.82
CA ARG A 438 11.86 -4.38 -21.70
C ARG A 438 11.24 -5.20 -22.82
N VAL A 439 10.76 -6.39 -22.49
CA VAL A 439 9.98 -7.22 -23.40
C VAL A 439 8.64 -6.54 -23.75
N ARG A 440 8.04 -5.84 -22.77
CA ARG A 440 6.76 -5.15 -22.89
C ARG A 440 6.91 -3.64 -22.74
N SER A 441 6.03 -2.91 -23.41
CA SER A 441 5.92 -1.45 -23.34
C SER A 441 5.21 -0.97 -22.07
N CYS A 442 4.28 -1.77 -21.53
CA CYS A 442 3.49 -1.45 -20.35
C CYS A 442 2.96 -2.74 -19.68
N ASP A 443 2.77 -2.73 -18.35
CA ASP A 443 2.13 -3.82 -17.59
C ASP A 443 0.63 -3.59 -17.31
N ALA A 444 0.02 -2.59 -17.98
CA ALA A 444 -1.44 -2.43 -18.03
C ALA A 444 -2.09 -3.74 -18.49
N GLY A 445 -3.19 -4.16 -17.86
CA GLY A 445 -3.80 -5.45 -18.14
C GLY A 445 -3.04 -6.67 -17.59
N PHE A 446 -1.91 -6.52 -16.89
CA PHE A 446 -1.23 -7.63 -16.18
C PHE A 446 -1.33 -7.50 -14.67
N ARG A 447 -0.95 -6.34 -14.13
CA ARG A 447 -1.04 -6.02 -12.69
C ARG A 447 -1.90 -4.80 -12.39
N SER A 448 -2.57 -4.27 -13.39
CA SER A 448 -3.59 -3.23 -13.26
C SER A 448 -4.76 -3.52 -14.18
N ILE A 449 -5.96 -3.23 -13.71
CA ILE A 449 -7.21 -3.35 -14.47
C ILE A 449 -7.92 -2.00 -14.43
N THR A 450 -8.61 -1.61 -15.50
CA THR A 450 -9.45 -0.42 -15.51
C THR A 450 -10.88 -0.81 -15.82
N ILE A 451 -11.83 -0.20 -15.11
CA ILE A 451 -13.27 -0.38 -15.33
C ILE A 451 -13.89 0.98 -15.63
N SER A 452 -14.52 1.10 -16.80
CA SER A 452 -15.15 2.35 -17.27
C SER A 452 -16.44 2.67 -16.51
N PRO A 453 -17.04 3.86 -16.70
CA PRO A 453 -18.32 4.19 -16.09
C PRO A 453 -19.47 3.30 -16.55
N GLU A 454 -19.38 2.73 -17.77
CA GLU A 454 -20.34 1.78 -18.35
C GLU A 454 -20.12 0.34 -17.87
N GLY A 455 -19.06 0.08 -17.10
CA GLY A 455 -18.67 -1.25 -16.65
C GLY A 455 -17.75 -2.01 -17.60
N ASP A 456 -17.23 -1.37 -18.66
CA ASP A 456 -16.31 -2.03 -19.58
C ASP A 456 -14.95 -2.25 -18.91
N ILE A 457 -14.43 -3.47 -19.00
CA ILE A 457 -13.04 -3.77 -18.65
C ILE A 457 -12.15 -3.31 -19.80
N ILE A 458 -11.14 -2.51 -19.48
CA ILE A 458 -10.14 -2.04 -20.43
C ILE A 458 -8.73 -2.15 -19.83
N PRO A 459 -7.66 -2.29 -20.64
CA PRO A 459 -6.29 -2.38 -20.11
C PRO A 459 -5.86 -1.14 -19.32
N CYS A 460 -6.17 0.07 -19.80
CA CYS A 460 -5.97 1.33 -19.09
C CYS A 460 -6.91 2.43 -19.62
N THR A 461 -7.03 3.55 -18.90
CA THR A 461 -7.89 4.69 -19.30
C THR A 461 -7.55 5.27 -20.68
N ALA A 462 -6.28 5.21 -21.08
CA ALA A 462 -5.82 5.68 -22.38
C ALA A 462 -6.04 4.65 -23.50
N LEU A 463 -6.05 3.34 -23.20
CA LEU A 463 -6.24 2.25 -24.16
C LEU A 463 -7.64 1.65 -23.95
N ARG A 464 -8.65 2.24 -24.60
CA ARG A 464 -10.06 1.80 -24.50
C ARG A 464 -10.37 0.60 -25.41
N LEU A 465 -9.53 -0.42 -25.35
CA LEU A 465 -9.79 -1.73 -25.95
C LEU A 465 -10.75 -2.49 -25.02
N GLY A 466 -12.01 -2.67 -25.44
CA GLY A 466 -13.02 -3.37 -24.63
C GLY A 466 -12.68 -4.85 -24.43
N CYS A 467 -12.63 -5.27 -23.17
CA CYS A 467 -12.31 -6.63 -22.72
C CYS A 467 -13.48 -7.27 -21.96
N GLY A 468 -14.72 -6.93 -22.35
CA GLY A 468 -15.96 -7.39 -21.74
C GLY A 468 -16.53 -6.38 -20.73
N ASN A 469 -17.68 -6.69 -20.15
CA ASN A 469 -18.42 -5.78 -19.29
C ASN A 469 -18.84 -6.47 -17.97
N ILE A 470 -18.57 -5.82 -16.84
CA ILE A 470 -18.84 -6.40 -15.52
C ILE A 470 -20.33 -6.59 -15.24
N THR A 471 -21.22 -5.89 -15.95
CA THR A 471 -22.67 -6.05 -15.76
C THR A 471 -23.20 -7.37 -16.31
N GLU A 472 -22.44 -8.01 -17.22
CA GLU A 472 -22.84 -9.22 -17.94
C GLU A 472 -22.15 -10.47 -17.38
N ASP A 473 -20.85 -10.36 -17.09
CA ASP A 473 -19.99 -11.49 -16.71
C ASP A 473 -19.21 -11.26 -15.41
N ASN A 474 -18.70 -12.35 -14.82
CA ASN A 474 -17.81 -12.30 -13.67
C ASN A 474 -16.43 -11.73 -14.05
N LEU A 475 -15.89 -10.87 -13.20
CA LEU A 475 -14.61 -10.20 -13.43
C LEU A 475 -13.45 -11.18 -13.58
N SER A 476 -13.47 -12.31 -12.85
CA SER A 476 -12.44 -13.33 -12.94
C SER A 476 -12.37 -13.99 -14.32
N THR A 477 -13.53 -14.30 -14.91
CA THR A 477 -13.63 -14.84 -16.26
C THR A 477 -13.18 -13.81 -17.30
N LEU A 478 -13.69 -12.57 -17.22
CA LEU A 478 -13.27 -11.49 -18.12
C LEU A 478 -11.75 -11.25 -18.06
N TRP A 479 -11.18 -11.27 -16.85
CA TRP A 479 -9.76 -11.05 -16.65
C TRP A 479 -8.87 -12.19 -17.15
N ALA A 480 -9.31 -13.44 -17.02
CA ALA A 480 -8.52 -14.62 -17.37
C ALA A 480 -8.66 -15.04 -18.83
N GLU A 481 -9.88 -14.95 -19.38
CA GLU A 481 -10.26 -15.66 -20.61
C GLU A 481 -10.67 -14.74 -21.76
N ASN A 482 -10.87 -13.43 -21.51
CA ASN A 482 -11.29 -12.53 -22.58
C ASN A 482 -10.26 -12.44 -23.71
N MET A 483 -10.70 -12.67 -24.95
CA MET A 483 -9.82 -12.73 -26.13
C MET A 483 -9.05 -11.42 -26.38
N ASN A 484 -9.65 -10.25 -26.15
CA ASN A 484 -8.96 -8.97 -26.34
C ASN A 484 -7.90 -8.75 -25.25
N MET A 485 -8.18 -9.14 -24.00
CA MET A 485 -7.21 -9.09 -22.91
C MET A 485 -6.04 -10.06 -23.16
N LEU A 486 -6.32 -11.27 -23.64
CA LEU A 486 -5.30 -12.25 -24.03
C LEU A 486 -4.45 -11.73 -25.21
N TYR A 487 -5.09 -11.22 -26.25
CA TYR A 487 -4.38 -10.61 -27.40
C TYR A 487 -3.48 -9.46 -26.97
N TRP A 488 -3.96 -8.57 -26.09
CA TRP A 488 -3.17 -7.48 -25.53
C TRP A 488 -1.93 -8.01 -24.79
N ARG A 489 -2.09 -9.00 -23.92
CA ARG A 489 -0.99 -9.58 -23.14
C ARG A 489 0.03 -10.32 -24.00
N GLU A 490 -0.41 -11.02 -25.04
CA GLU A 490 0.46 -11.85 -25.87
C GLU A 490 1.12 -11.10 -27.02
N LYS A 491 0.47 -10.04 -27.53
CA LYS A 491 0.91 -9.33 -28.74
C LYS A 491 0.88 -7.82 -28.60
N GLY A 492 -0.25 -7.26 -28.17
CA GLY A 492 -0.48 -5.81 -28.17
C GLY A 492 0.49 -5.00 -27.30
N SER A 493 0.88 -5.56 -26.15
CA SER A 493 1.77 -4.92 -25.17
C SER A 493 3.26 -5.03 -25.50
N LEU A 494 3.64 -5.89 -26.46
CA LEU A 494 5.05 -6.12 -26.82
C LEU A 494 5.69 -4.87 -27.41
N VAL A 495 6.95 -4.64 -27.07
CA VAL A 495 7.76 -3.59 -27.69
C VAL A 495 7.96 -3.94 -29.18
N LYS A 496 7.64 -2.99 -30.06
CA LYS A 496 7.81 -3.14 -31.51
C LYS A 496 9.29 -3.23 -31.90
N ASP A 497 9.61 -3.98 -32.94
CA ASP A 497 11.01 -4.26 -33.33
C ASP A 497 11.77 -3.00 -33.74
N GLU A 498 11.09 -2.03 -34.33
CA GLU A 498 11.64 -0.71 -34.68
C GLU A 498 12.02 0.09 -33.43
N CYS A 499 11.34 -0.13 -32.30
CA CYS A 499 11.67 0.53 -31.03
C CYS A 499 12.90 -0.10 -30.37
N LYS A 500 13.06 -1.43 -30.47
CA LYS A 500 14.18 -2.17 -29.84
C LYS A 500 15.56 -1.73 -30.36
N SER A 501 15.62 -1.27 -31.61
CA SER A 501 16.86 -0.78 -32.25
C SER A 501 17.01 0.74 -32.22
N CYS A 502 16.11 1.47 -31.55
CA CYS A 502 16.11 2.92 -31.56
C CYS A 502 17.13 3.52 -30.57
N SER A 503 17.97 4.43 -31.04
CA SER A 503 18.99 5.12 -30.20
C SER A 503 18.41 6.06 -29.13
N SER A 504 17.10 6.32 -29.15
CA SER A 504 16.42 7.16 -28.16
C SER A 504 15.57 6.34 -27.18
N TYR A 505 15.67 5.00 -27.23
CA TYR A 505 14.81 4.12 -26.45
C TYR A 505 14.94 4.34 -24.93
N ASP A 506 16.14 4.62 -24.43
CA ASP A 506 16.43 4.93 -23.03
C ASP A 506 15.65 6.16 -22.50
N PHE A 507 15.27 7.07 -23.41
CA PHE A 507 14.53 8.31 -23.12
C PHE A 507 13.07 8.21 -23.58
N CYS A 508 12.64 7.02 -24.01
CA CYS A 508 11.32 6.77 -24.54
C CYS A 508 10.52 5.85 -23.60
N GLU A 509 9.23 6.11 -23.51
CA GLU A 509 8.27 5.24 -22.86
C GLU A 509 7.18 4.89 -23.87
N PRO A 510 7.41 3.89 -24.75
CA PRO A 510 6.46 3.53 -25.78
C PRO A 510 5.08 3.27 -25.18
N CYS A 511 4.04 3.87 -25.77
CA CYS A 511 2.67 3.70 -25.32
C CYS A 511 1.78 3.35 -26.53
N PRO A 512 1.30 2.10 -26.65
CA PRO A 512 0.40 1.70 -27.74
C PRO A 512 -0.94 2.44 -27.74
N ALA A 513 -1.35 2.98 -26.58
CA ALA A 513 -2.63 3.66 -26.40
C ALA A 513 -2.82 4.87 -27.32
N GLY A 514 -1.75 5.64 -27.55
CA GLY A 514 -1.84 6.84 -28.38
C GLY A 514 -2.17 6.52 -29.84
N TYR A 515 -1.47 5.54 -30.41
CA TYR A 515 -1.75 5.05 -31.77
C TYR A 515 -3.15 4.42 -31.87
N PHE A 516 -3.55 3.65 -30.86
CA PHE A 516 -4.87 3.01 -30.81
C PHE A 516 -6.01 4.04 -30.77
N ALA A 517 -5.92 5.09 -29.96
CA ALA A 517 -6.97 6.11 -29.84
C ALA A 517 -7.25 6.85 -31.18
N GLU A 518 -6.24 6.91 -32.05
CA GLU A 518 -6.32 7.56 -33.36
C GLU A 518 -6.72 6.61 -34.48
N HIS A 519 -6.17 5.40 -34.50
CA HIS A 519 -6.24 4.46 -35.62
C HIS A 519 -7.06 3.20 -35.33
N ASN A 520 -7.49 3.00 -34.09
CA ASN A 520 -8.14 1.78 -33.60
C ASN A 520 -7.33 0.50 -33.92
N SER A 521 -6.01 0.60 -33.80
CA SER A 521 -5.04 -0.47 -34.09
C SER A 521 -3.93 -0.49 -33.04
N LEU A 522 -3.42 -1.69 -32.75
CA LEU A 522 -2.31 -1.91 -31.81
C LEU A 522 -0.96 -2.10 -32.53
N ASP A 523 -0.93 -2.04 -33.86
CA ASP A 523 0.25 -2.41 -34.65
C ASP A 523 1.20 -1.24 -34.94
N GLY A 524 0.76 0.00 -34.74
CA GLY A 524 1.59 1.18 -34.99
C GLY A 524 2.36 1.69 -33.78
N ILE A 525 3.12 2.75 -34.02
CA ILE A 525 3.92 3.47 -33.04
C ILE A 525 3.30 4.85 -32.85
N ASP A 526 3.09 5.26 -31.60
CA ASP A 526 2.62 6.61 -31.29
C ASP A 526 3.68 7.66 -31.64
N GLU A 527 3.35 8.50 -32.64
CA GLU A 527 4.21 9.59 -33.12
C GLU A 527 4.52 10.61 -32.03
N THR A 528 3.56 10.87 -31.13
CA THR A 528 3.73 11.86 -30.04
C THR A 528 4.79 11.38 -29.06
N THR A 529 4.66 10.14 -28.59
CA THR A 529 5.66 9.51 -27.71
C THR A 529 7.02 9.37 -28.40
N CYS A 530 7.05 8.97 -29.67
CA CYS A 530 8.29 8.85 -30.44
C CYS A 530 8.99 10.21 -30.61
N GLY A 531 8.24 11.26 -30.92
CA GLY A 531 8.74 12.63 -31.03
C GLY A 531 9.31 13.14 -29.70
N PHE A 532 8.57 12.95 -28.60
CA PHE A 532 9.04 13.31 -27.26
C PHE A 532 10.35 12.61 -26.89
N GLY A 533 10.43 11.29 -27.04
CA GLY A 533 11.63 10.52 -26.67
C GLY A 533 12.88 10.93 -27.44
N LYS A 534 12.74 11.22 -28.75
CA LYS A 534 13.85 11.75 -29.58
C LYS A 534 14.31 13.14 -29.11
N ILE A 535 13.36 14.03 -28.81
CA ILE A 535 13.69 15.37 -28.33
C ILE A 535 14.33 15.31 -26.95
N PHE A 536 13.80 14.50 -26.04
CA PHE A 536 14.36 14.33 -24.70
C PHE A 536 15.78 13.76 -24.75
N ASN A 537 16.03 12.73 -25.57
CA ASN A 537 17.38 12.23 -25.81
C ASN A 537 18.33 13.35 -26.30
N SER A 538 17.87 14.22 -27.20
CA SER A 538 18.67 15.35 -27.70
C SER A 538 18.96 16.45 -26.66
N CYS A 539 18.16 16.52 -25.60
CA CYS A 539 18.38 17.43 -24.46
C CYS A 539 19.51 16.89 -23.58
N VAL A 540 19.51 15.59 -23.32
CA VAL A 540 20.44 14.93 -22.39
C VAL A 540 21.78 14.54 -23.04
N THR A 541 21.87 14.46 -24.38
CA THR A 541 23.12 14.13 -25.10
C THR A 541 23.94 15.36 -25.52
N CYS A 542 23.36 16.56 -25.47
CA CYS A 542 24.05 17.81 -25.83
C CYS A 542 24.48 18.67 -24.62
N SER A 543 24.26 18.18 -23.40
CA SER A 543 24.48 18.89 -22.13
C SER A 543 25.72 18.40 -21.40
#